data_AF-A2DCK3-F1
#
_entry.id   AF-A2DCK3-F1
#
_cell.length_a   1.000
_cell.length_b   1.000
_cell.length_c   1.000
_cell.angle_alpha   90.00
_cell.angle_beta   90.00
_cell.angle_gamma   90.00
#
_symmetry.space_group_name_H-M   'P 1'
#
loop_
_entity.id
_entity.type
_entity.pdbx_description
1 polymer ?
#
loop_
_entity_poly.entity_id
_entity_poly.type
_entity_poly.pdbx_seq_one_letter_code
_entity_poly.pdbx_strand_id
1 'polypeptide(L)'
;MDFYDEIRQCFDHILDKTSSKEEFERITTIFKTESGKELYLIVAEWLSEHDEIGFEAFRQFSILFRLHLDGLRKANKFIMNEYLDVLYIRCMKYTEEQIVQIYNVFNTPFMEEATQPYLYFMISIAPTIQQEIASQITKPEDIFSDLPYCMQISIARAAVFNPQQFRSYGLERLATLLLNNTRTCYKEDGITLCSQIKSPENAIKLFNNAISAAPYLCSAQSAKKGWEICLLMLHNMTTEDRFHSIRISFENKNITDSARISLTNELIKQIRNGQGTIFRSPSVIQIAALICNPSILSSPVTHSEVVISIFAFLTFIVTLERKYRCFMLLGCPSEKELRNSIEITKKGINESEKQNNRPKEEILKNMKKSNFGENMTMDDVEKAVKSTQIIIARIKFAISEFESILN
;
A
#
# COMPACT_ATOMS: atom_id res chain seq x y z
N MET A 1 12.41 -13.05 33.52
CA MET A 1 13.28 -13.79 32.60
C MET A 1 14.68 -13.52 33.10
N ASP A 2 15.37 -14.54 33.62
CA ASP A 2 16.48 -14.34 34.57
C ASP A 2 17.75 -13.75 33.93
N PHE A 3 17.85 -13.78 32.60
CA PHE A 3 19.00 -13.30 31.83
C PHE A 3 18.72 -12.02 31.01
N TYR A 4 17.56 -11.39 31.20
CA TYR A 4 17.15 -10.22 30.39
C TYR A 4 18.16 -9.07 30.45
N ASP A 5 18.46 -8.59 31.66
CA ASP A 5 19.38 -7.48 31.87
C ASP A 5 20.83 -7.86 31.49
N GLU A 6 21.19 -9.12 31.68
CA GLU A 6 22.53 -9.66 31.36
C GLU A 6 22.78 -9.70 29.86
N ILE A 7 21.81 -10.19 29.06
CA ILE A 7 21.91 -10.23 27.60
C ILE A 7 22.01 -8.81 27.04
N ARG A 8 21.18 -7.88 27.53
CA ARG A 8 21.19 -6.48 27.07
C ARG A 8 22.49 -5.78 27.41
N GLN A 9 22.99 -5.91 28.64
CA GLN A 9 24.27 -5.33 29.05
C GLN A 9 25.44 -5.86 28.22
N CYS A 10 25.48 -7.16 27.93
CA CYS A 10 26.52 -7.73 27.06
C CYS A 10 26.41 -7.23 25.61
N PHE A 11 25.19 -7.09 25.08
CA PHE A 11 24.99 -6.53 23.74
C PHE A 11 25.42 -5.06 23.65
N ASP A 12 25.05 -4.23 24.63
CA ASP A 12 25.46 -2.83 24.68
C ASP A 12 26.98 -2.70 24.84
N HIS A 13 27.61 -3.57 25.64
CA HIS A 13 29.07 -3.57 25.80
C HIS A 13 29.83 -3.97 24.54
N ILE A 14 29.35 -4.99 23.81
CA ILE A 14 29.92 -5.42 22.53
C ILE A 14 29.72 -4.32 21.46
N LEU A 15 28.60 -3.59 21.53
CA LEU A 15 28.33 -2.46 20.64
C LEU A 15 29.31 -1.29 20.90
N ASP A 16 29.56 -0.96 22.17
CA ASP A 16 30.41 0.17 22.59
C ASP A 16 31.91 -0.12 22.50
N LYS A 17 32.33 -1.39 22.62
CA LYS A 17 33.74 -1.80 22.62
C LYS A 17 33.99 -2.97 21.69
N THR A 18 34.90 -2.78 20.74
CA THR A 18 35.16 -3.69 19.60
C THR A 18 35.73 -5.08 19.92
N SER A 19 35.79 -5.51 21.18
CA SER A 19 35.97 -6.92 21.58
C SER A 19 36.19 -7.02 23.09
N SER A 20 35.28 -7.64 23.83
CA SER A 20 35.61 -8.32 25.07
C SER A 20 35.31 -9.81 24.87
N LYS A 21 36.37 -10.61 24.74
CA LYS A 21 36.27 -12.05 24.44
C LYS A 21 35.47 -12.79 25.52
N GLU A 22 35.58 -12.32 26.76
CA GLU A 22 34.90 -12.88 27.93
C GLU A 22 33.38 -12.67 27.89
N GLU A 23 32.90 -11.46 27.56
CA GLU A 23 31.45 -11.22 27.45
C GLU A 23 30.86 -11.98 26.26
N PHE A 24 31.61 -12.10 25.15
CA PHE A 24 31.17 -12.87 24.01
C PHE A 24 31.03 -14.37 24.32
N GLU A 25 31.98 -14.95 25.06
CA GLU A 25 31.91 -16.35 25.51
C GLU A 25 30.76 -16.57 26.50
N ARG A 26 30.55 -15.61 27.41
CA ARG A 26 29.45 -15.63 28.38
C ARG A 26 28.09 -15.65 27.69
N ILE A 27 27.85 -14.71 26.77
CA ILE A 27 26.56 -14.65 26.05
C ILE A 27 26.38 -15.82 25.08
N THR A 28 27.46 -16.33 24.48
CA THR A 28 27.42 -17.56 23.65
C THR A 28 26.94 -18.75 24.47
N THR A 29 27.29 -18.84 25.75
CA THR A 29 26.84 -19.91 26.65
C THR A 29 25.33 -19.82 26.89
N ILE A 30 24.83 -18.62 27.19
CA ILE A 30 23.39 -18.35 27.37
C ILE A 30 22.60 -18.75 26.11
N PHE A 31 23.08 -18.36 24.92
CA PHE A 31 22.44 -18.68 23.64
C PHE A 31 22.39 -20.19 23.33
N LYS A 32 23.23 -21.01 23.97
CA LYS A 32 23.23 -22.46 23.82
C LYS A 32 22.31 -23.17 24.82
N THR A 33 22.04 -22.57 25.98
CA THR A 33 21.29 -23.20 27.07
C THR A 33 19.83 -22.77 27.13
N GLU A 34 19.53 -21.54 26.74
CA GLU A 34 18.21 -20.94 26.91
C GLU A 34 17.23 -21.27 25.76
N SER A 35 15.94 -21.07 26.05
CA SER A 35 14.86 -21.23 25.08
C SER A 35 14.96 -20.18 23.96
N GLY A 36 15.03 -20.63 22.71
CA GLY A 36 15.05 -19.73 21.55
C GLY A 36 13.83 -18.79 21.47
N LYS A 37 12.68 -19.16 22.03
CA LYS A 37 11.49 -18.26 22.07
C LYS A 37 11.67 -17.10 23.04
N GLU A 38 12.35 -17.35 24.16
CA GLU A 38 12.57 -16.35 25.21
C GLU A 38 13.70 -15.40 24.79
N LEU A 39 14.77 -15.96 24.22
CA LEU A 39 15.83 -15.18 23.58
C LEU A 39 15.29 -14.29 22.45
N TYR A 40 14.31 -14.76 21.66
CA TYR A 40 13.71 -13.97 20.57
C TYR A 40 13.17 -12.63 21.04
N LEU A 41 12.41 -12.62 22.14
CA LEU A 41 11.80 -11.39 22.63
C LEU A 41 12.86 -10.36 23.02
N ILE A 42 13.91 -10.80 23.72
CA ILE A 42 15.02 -9.93 24.15
C ILE A 42 15.79 -9.39 22.93
N VAL A 43 16.17 -10.29 22.02
CA VAL A 43 17.02 -9.88 20.89
C VAL A 43 16.24 -9.05 19.88
N ALA A 44 14.96 -9.35 19.63
CA ALA A 44 14.12 -8.54 18.75
C ALA A 44 13.86 -7.15 19.32
N GLU A 45 13.60 -7.05 20.64
CA GLU A 45 13.45 -5.78 21.35
C GLU A 45 14.74 -4.96 21.29
N TRP A 46 15.88 -5.56 21.64
CA TRP A 46 17.18 -4.88 21.57
C TRP A 46 17.52 -4.40 20.16
N LEU A 47 17.28 -5.24 19.14
CA LEU A 47 17.45 -4.88 17.73
C LEU A 47 16.51 -3.75 17.31
N SER A 48 15.34 -3.60 17.94
CA SER A 48 14.39 -2.52 17.63
C SER A 48 14.81 -1.17 18.22
N GLU A 49 15.53 -1.17 19.34
CA GLU A 49 16.04 0.04 19.99
C GLU A 49 17.35 0.56 19.36
N HIS A 50 18.08 -0.31 18.66
CA HIS A 50 19.37 0.01 18.04
C HIS A 50 19.29 0.00 16.52
N ASP A 51 18.77 1.09 15.96
CA ASP A 51 18.62 1.23 14.50
C ASP A 51 19.97 1.20 13.74
N GLU A 52 21.03 1.73 14.37
CA GLU A 52 22.36 1.94 13.77
C GLU A 52 23.48 1.10 14.40
N ILE A 53 23.36 -0.23 14.33
CA ILE A 53 24.50 -1.14 14.58
C ILE A 53 25.56 -0.98 13.47
N GLY A 54 26.83 -0.75 13.83
CA GLY A 54 27.95 -0.73 12.88
C GLY A 54 28.31 -2.12 12.35
N PHE A 55 28.92 -2.18 11.15
CA PHE A 55 29.22 -3.46 10.49
C PHE A 55 30.02 -4.44 11.36
N GLU A 56 31.08 -3.97 12.03
CA GLU A 56 31.96 -4.84 12.80
C GLU A 56 31.23 -5.47 14.00
N ALA A 57 30.43 -4.67 14.73
CA ALA A 57 29.60 -5.16 15.81
C ALA A 57 28.55 -6.17 15.30
N PHE A 58 27.88 -5.86 14.19
CA PHE A 58 26.91 -6.76 13.58
C PHE A 58 27.54 -8.08 13.10
N ARG A 59 28.74 -8.02 12.53
CA ARG A 59 29.50 -9.21 12.14
C ARG A 59 29.80 -10.09 13.35
N GLN A 60 30.20 -9.51 14.48
CA GLN A 60 30.41 -10.26 15.72
C GLN A 60 29.11 -10.89 16.22
N PHE A 61 28.00 -10.13 16.24
CA PHE A 61 26.69 -10.65 16.63
C PHE A 61 26.14 -11.74 15.70
N SER A 62 26.54 -11.78 14.43
CA SER A 62 26.04 -12.78 13.46
C SER A 62 26.27 -14.23 13.91
N ILE A 63 27.32 -14.49 14.68
CA ILE A 63 27.59 -15.80 15.28
C ILE A 63 26.51 -16.16 16.32
N LEU A 64 26.10 -15.19 17.14
CA LEU A 64 25.05 -15.36 18.15
C LEU A 64 23.67 -15.48 17.49
N PHE A 65 23.39 -14.64 16.49
CA PHE A 65 22.16 -14.71 15.70
C PHE A 65 22.00 -16.07 15.02
N ARG A 66 23.10 -16.67 14.55
CA ARG A 66 23.09 -18.04 14.02
C ARG A 66 22.67 -19.07 15.07
N LEU A 67 23.31 -19.06 16.24
CA LEU A 67 22.95 -19.97 17.34
C LEU A 67 21.48 -19.83 17.73
N HIS A 68 20.99 -18.60 17.71
CA HIS A 68 19.60 -18.30 18.02
C HIS A 68 18.62 -18.83 16.97
N LEU A 69 18.93 -18.65 15.69
CA LEU A 69 18.16 -19.23 14.58
C LEU A 69 18.09 -20.76 14.69
N ASP A 70 19.18 -21.41 15.10
CA ASP A 70 19.19 -22.86 15.33
C ASP A 70 18.24 -23.28 16.46
N GLY A 71 18.20 -22.49 17.54
CA GLY A 71 17.25 -22.66 18.64
C GLY A 71 15.80 -22.44 18.20
N LEU A 72 15.55 -21.38 17.44
CA LEU A 72 14.21 -21.04 16.92
C LEU A 72 13.69 -22.05 15.90
N ARG A 73 14.54 -22.61 15.04
CA ARG A 73 14.16 -23.68 14.09
C ARG A 73 13.53 -24.87 14.80
N LYS A 74 14.12 -25.26 15.94
CA LYS A 74 13.63 -26.38 16.76
C LYS A 74 12.34 -26.04 17.52
N ALA A 75 12.14 -24.77 17.84
CA ALA A 75 11.06 -24.33 18.73
C ALA A 75 9.82 -23.76 18.03
N ASN A 76 9.98 -22.92 17.00
CA ASN A 76 8.89 -22.28 16.25
C ASN A 76 9.38 -21.68 14.90
N LYS A 77 8.97 -22.30 13.79
CA LYS A 77 9.30 -21.84 12.43
C LYS A 77 8.71 -20.45 12.08
N PHE A 78 7.59 -20.04 12.67
CA PHE A 78 6.99 -18.74 12.41
C PHE A 78 7.82 -17.60 13.01
N ILE A 79 8.21 -17.75 14.29
CA ILE A 79 9.05 -16.78 15.00
C ILE A 79 10.44 -16.69 14.35
N MET A 80 10.99 -17.83 13.92
CA MET A 80 12.23 -17.87 13.14
C MET A 80 12.15 -16.98 11.89
N ASN A 81 11.02 -16.99 11.17
CA ASN A 81 10.85 -16.18 9.96
C ASN A 81 10.73 -14.69 10.28
N GLU A 82 9.98 -14.31 11.31
CA GLU A 82 9.92 -12.90 11.75
C GLU A 82 11.30 -12.40 12.20
N TYR A 83 12.08 -13.25 12.87
CA TYR A 83 13.43 -12.92 13.30
C TYR A 83 14.40 -12.74 12.12
N LEU A 84 14.31 -13.59 11.10
CA LEU A 84 15.07 -13.44 9.86
C LEU A 84 14.74 -12.13 9.14
N ASP A 85 13.47 -11.72 9.10
CA ASP A 85 13.07 -10.43 8.52
C ASP A 85 13.72 -9.25 9.26
N VAL A 86 13.76 -9.30 10.59
CA VAL A 86 14.41 -8.27 11.42
C VAL A 86 15.91 -8.22 11.11
N LEU A 87 16.59 -9.36 11.11
CA LEU A 87 18.02 -9.43 10.79
C LEU A 87 18.33 -8.96 9.37
N TYR A 88 17.48 -9.32 8.41
CA TYR A 88 17.59 -8.91 7.01
C TYR A 88 17.54 -7.38 6.87
N ILE A 89 16.52 -6.73 7.45
CA ILE A 89 16.38 -5.26 7.40
C ILE A 89 17.64 -4.57 7.94
N ARG A 90 18.25 -5.16 8.98
CA ARG A 90 19.47 -4.63 9.59
C ARG A 90 20.73 -4.89 8.74
N CYS A 91 20.79 -5.94 7.94
CA CYS A 91 21.90 -6.20 7.00
C CYS A 91 21.93 -5.24 5.82
N MET A 92 20.78 -4.68 5.41
CA MET A 92 20.65 -3.92 4.16
C MET A 92 21.40 -2.59 4.10
N LYS A 93 21.90 -2.11 5.22
CA LYS A 93 22.72 -0.89 5.29
C LYS A 93 24.21 -1.11 5.01
N TYR A 94 24.66 -2.36 4.88
CA TYR A 94 26.07 -2.72 4.68
C TYR A 94 26.43 -2.85 3.19
N THR A 95 27.72 -2.76 2.89
CA THR A 95 28.23 -2.96 1.52
C THR A 95 28.13 -4.42 1.11
N GLU A 96 28.26 -4.68 -0.19
CA GLU A 96 28.21 -6.02 -0.75
C GLU A 96 29.29 -6.96 -0.15
N GLU A 97 30.54 -6.50 -0.05
CA GLU A 97 31.64 -7.25 0.56
C GLU A 97 31.39 -7.59 2.03
N GLN A 98 30.72 -6.70 2.75
CA GLN A 98 30.34 -6.88 4.15
C GLN A 98 29.23 -7.92 4.30
N ILE A 99 28.24 -7.91 3.41
CA ILE A 99 27.17 -8.90 3.35
C ILE A 99 27.73 -10.30 3.07
N VAL A 100 28.73 -10.43 2.19
CA VAL A 100 29.43 -11.71 1.94
C VAL A 100 30.14 -12.23 3.19
N GLN A 101 30.74 -11.36 4.00
CA GLN A 101 31.37 -11.81 5.24
C GLN A 101 30.33 -12.34 6.24
N ILE A 102 29.19 -11.67 6.35
CA ILE A 102 28.07 -12.12 7.18
C ILE A 102 27.53 -13.46 6.65
N TYR A 103 27.48 -13.66 5.32
CA TYR A 103 27.09 -14.93 4.71
C TYR A 103 27.85 -16.11 5.26
N ASN A 104 29.17 -16.01 5.24
CA ASN A 104 30.06 -17.12 5.46
C ASN A 104 29.94 -17.62 6.91
N VAL A 105 29.46 -16.77 7.83
CA VAL A 105 29.12 -17.15 9.19
C VAL A 105 27.88 -18.05 9.24
N PHE A 106 26.88 -17.76 8.41
CA PHE A 106 25.62 -18.50 8.36
C PHE A 106 25.64 -19.71 7.38
N ASN A 107 26.47 -19.68 6.33
CA ASN A 107 26.56 -20.72 5.30
C ASN A 107 27.42 -21.91 5.76
N THR A 108 26.80 -22.84 6.48
CA THR A 108 27.41 -24.10 6.93
C THR A 108 26.46 -25.27 6.59
N PRO A 109 26.92 -26.54 6.59
CA PRO A 109 26.12 -27.73 6.19
C PRO A 109 24.79 -27.92 6.95
N PHE A 110 24.55 -27.13 7.98
CA PHE A 110 23.41 -27.20 8.89
C PHE A 110 22.12 -26.53 8.34
N MET A 111 22.21 -25.69 7.31
CA MET A 111 21.13 -24.80 6.82
C MET A 111 20.36 -25.33 5.58
N GLU A 112 20.60 -26.57 5.14
CA GLU A 112 20.22 -27.07 3.81
C GLU A 112 18.70 -27.21 3.52
N GLU A 113 17.80 -27.39 4.50
CA GLU A 113 16.43 -27.85 4.20
C GLU A 113 15.27 -26.85 4.38
N ALA A 114 15.49 -25.62 4.88
CA ALA A 114 14.40 -24.63 4.99
C ALA A 114 14.86 -23.16 5.01
N THR A 115 16.07 -22.90 5.49
CA THR A 115 16.65 -21.57 5.62
C THR A 115 17.45 -21.16 4.39
N GLN A 116 17.86 -22.13 3.56
CA GLN A 116 18.67 -21.89 2.37
C GLN A 116 18.08 -20.81 1.46
N PRO A 117 16.78 -20.77 1.09
CA PRO A 117 16.24 -19.73 0.23
C PRO A 117 16.30 -18.32 0.84
N TYR A 118 16.15 -18.19 2.17
CA TYR A 118 16.19 -16.91 2.90
C TYR A 118 17.61 -16.41 3.18
N LEU A 119 18.53 -17.33 3.46
CA LEU A 119 19.96 -17.05 3.55
C LEU A 119 20.52 -16.72 2.16
N TYR A 120 20.20 -17.53 1.15
CA TYR A 120 20.42 -17.23 -0.26
C TYR A 120 19.93 -15.83 -0.64
N PHE A 121 18.77 -15.41 -0.11
CA PHE A 121 18.18 -14.09 -0.31
C PHE A 121 18.90 -12.94 0.44
N MET A 122 19.36 -13.19 1.67
CA MET A 122 20.24 -12.29 2.41
C MET A 122 21.58 -12.03 1.67
N ILE A 123 21.98 -12.91 0.73
CA ILE A 123 23.31 -12.95 0.12
C ILE A 123 23.35 -12.82 -1.39
N SER A 124 22.22 -12.95 -2.09
CA SER A 124 22.09 -12.74 -3.52
C SER A 124 22.49 -11.33 -4.00
N ILE A 125 22.92 -10.45 -3.06
CA ILE A 125 23.51 -9.14 -3.28
C ILE A 125 24.91 -9.20 -3.91
N ALA A 126 25.66 -10.31 -3.75
CA ALA A 126 26.99 -10.48 -4.35
C ALA A 126 26.98 -11.27 -5.68
N PRO A 127 27.35 -10.67 -6.83
CA PRO A 127 27.34 -11.32 -8.15
C PRO A 127 28.23 -12.56 -8.26
N THR A 128 29.30 -12.64 -7.46
CA THR A 128 30.28 -13.74 -7.48
C THR A 128 29.72 -15.05 -6.91
N ILE A 129 28.76 -15.00 -5.99
CA ILE A 129 28.19 -16.20 -5.35
C ILE A 129 27.08 -16.83 -6.22
N GLN A 130 26.50 -16.08 -7.17
CA GLN A 130 25.44 -16.57 -8.04
C GLN A 130 25.89 -17.68 -9.01
N GLN A 131 27.13 -17.65 -9.52
CA GLN A 131 27.54 -18.57 -10.60
C GLN A 131 27.78 -20.02 -10.12
N GLU A 132 28.32 -20.23 -8.92
CA GLU A 132 28.52 -21.59 -8.39
C GLU A 132 27.18 -22.26 -8.00
N ILE A 133 26.26 -21.48 -7.44
CA ILE A 133 25.00 -22.00 -6.87
C ILE A 133 23.88 -22.12 -7.92
N ALA A 134 23.86 -21.26 -8.94
CA ALA A 134 22.86 -21.32 -10.03
C ALA A 134 22.89 -22.64 -10.83
N SER A 135 23.97 -23.42 -10.72
CA SER A 135 24.10 -24.73 -11.37
C SER A 135 23.25 -25.85 -10.71
N GLN A 136 22.72 -25.62 -9.50
CA GLN A 136 22.08 -26.67 -8.69
C GLN A 136 20.57 -26.48 -8.45
N ILE A 137 19.99 -25.35 -8.86
CA ILE A 137 18.61 -24.97 -8.50
C ILE A 137 17.70 -24.91 -9.74
N THR A 138 16.59 -25.65 -9.71
CA THR A 138 15.45 -25.52 -10.64
C THR A 138 14.99 -24.05 -10.66
N LYS A 139 14.62 -23.49 -11.83
CA LYS A 139 14.38 -22.04 -11.99
C LYS A 139 13.58 -21.45 -10.81
N PRO A 140 14.04 -20.35 -10.18
CA PRO A 140 13.43 -19.82 -8.94
C PRO A 140 11.93 -19.50 -9.03
N GLU A 141 11.44 -19.22 -10.23
CA GLU A 141 10.03 -18.96 -10.56
C GLU A 141 9.11 -20.14 -10.25
N ASP A 142 9.57 -21.36 -10.53
CA ASP A 142 8.79 -22.59 -10.41
C ASP A 142 8.54 -22.95 -8.94
N ILE A 143 9.48 -22.58 -8.05
CA ILE A 143 9.43 -22.91 -6.62
C ILE A 143 8.70 -21.81 -5.82
N PHE A 144 8.71 -20.56 -6.30
CA PHE A 144 8.19 -19.42 -5.53
C PHE A 144 6.73 -19.57 -5.11
N SER A 145 5.89 -20.17 -5.97
CA SER A 145 4.47 -20.43 -5.67
C SER A 145 4.28 -21.42 -4.53
N ASP A 146 5.23 -22.34 -4.36
CA ASP A 146 5.18 -23.43 -3.38
C ASP A 146 5.78 -23.02 -2.03
N LEU A 147 6.45 -21.86 -1.97
CA LEU A 147 6.95 -21.30 -0.72
C LEU A 147 5.80 -20.88 0.20
N PRO A 148 5.92 -21.08 1.52
CA PRO A 148 4.97 -20.51 2.48
C PRO A 148 4.79 -19.00 2.30
N TYR A 149 3.56 -18.51 2.50
CA TYR A 149 3.18 -17.13 2.22
C TYR A 149 4.07 -16.08 2.90
N CYS A 150 4.51 -16.33 4.13
CA CYS A 150 5.45 -15.46 4.82
C CYS A 150 6.79 -15.32 4.05
N MET A 151 7.28 -16.39 3.43
CA MET A 151 8.51 -16.36 2.63
C MET A 151 8.33 -15.56 1.35
N GLN A 152 7.18 -15.73 0.68
CA GLN A 152 6.87 -14.95 -0.51
C GLN A 152 6.85 -13.44 -0.19
N ILE A 153 6.31 -13.07 0.98
CA ILE A 153 6.29 -11.68 1.45
C ILE A 153 7.70 -11.16 1.72
N SER A 154 8.53 -11.89 2.47
CA SER A 154 9.93 -11.47 2.70
C SER A 154 10.69 -11.27 1.40
N ILE A 155 10.51 -12.18 0.44
CA ILE A 155 11.11 -12.07 -0.89
C ILE A 155 10.66 -10.80 -1.60
N ALA A 156 9.35 -10.55 -1.61
CA ALA A 156 8.80 -9.38 -2.25
C ALA A 156 9.26 -8.07 -1.59
N ARG A 157 9.31 -8.04 -0.25
CA ARG A 157 9.76 -6.86 0.51
C ARG A 157 11.19 -6.47 0.18
N ALA A 158 12.05 -7.42 -0.17
CA ALA A 158 13.42 -7.06 -0.47
C ALA A 158 13.78 -6.91 -1.94
N ALA A 159 12.87 -7.31 -2.82
CA ALA A 159 12.84 -6.74 -4.16
C ALA A 159 12.70 -5.20 -4.16
N VAL A 160 12.16 -4.60 -3.09
CA VAL A 160 12.11 -3.13 -2.94
C VAL A 160 13.49 -2.50 -2.89
N PHE A 161 14.48 -3.18 -2.27
CA PHE A 161 15.82 -2.62 -2.10
C PHE A 161 16.76 -3.01 -3.23
N ASN A 162 16.60 -4.21 -3.80
CA ASN A 162 17.44 -4.68 -4.91
C ASN A 162 16.63 -5.40 -6.00
N PRO A 163 15.84 -4.67 -6.80
CA PRO A 163 14.90 -5.26 -7.75
C PRO A 163 15.59 -6.09 -8.85
N GLN A 164 16.84 -5.80 -9.20
CA GLN A 164 17.53 -6.51 -10.28
C GLN A 164 17.77 -7.99 -9.94
N GLN A 165 18.02 -8.28 -8.66
CA GLN A 165 18.29 -9.64 -8.20
C GLN A 165 17.03 -10.50 -8.12
N PHE A 166 15.88 -9.86 -7.94
CA PHE A 166 14.59 -10.53 -7.85
C PHE A 166 13.80 -10.50 -9.16
N ARG A 167 14.44 -10.09 -10.25
CA ARG A 167 13.79 -10.00 -11.56
C ARG A 167 13.27 -11.35 -12.04
N SER A 168 13.98 -12.44 -11.78
CA SER A 168 13.53 -13.80 -12.12
C SER A 168 12.19 -14.12 -11.47
N TYR A 169 11.97 -13.78 -10.20
CA TYR A 169 10.69 -14.02 -9.52
C TYR A 169 9.48 -13.21 -10.06
N GLY A 170 9.71 -12.31 -11.02
CA GLY A 170 8.70 -11.43 -11.59
C GLY A 170 8.37 -10.26 -10.67
N LEU A 171 8.96 -9.09 -10.90
CA LEU A 171 8.76 -7.91 -10.04
C LEU A 171 7.30 -7.48 -9.93
N GLU A 172 6.51 -7.62 -10.99
CA GLU A 172 5.07 -7.36 -10.97
C GLU A 172 4.31 -8.29 -10.03
N ARG A 173 4.71 -9.57 -9.99
CA ARG A 173 4.14 -10.57 -9.10
C ARG A 173 4.45 -10.23 -7.65
N LEU A 174 5.71 -9.89 -7.37
CA LEU A 174 6.16 -9.47 -6.04
C LEU A 174 5.46 -8.19 -5.57
N ALA A 175 5.39 -7.17 -6.43
CA ALA A 175 4.68 -5.93 -6.13
C ALA A 175 3.20 -6.19 -5.86
N THR A 176 2.54 -7.01 -6.69
CA THR A 176 1.13 -7.38 -6.51
C THR A 176 0.89 -8.12 -5.20
N LEU A 177 1.81 -9.01 -4.80
CA LEU A 177 1.74 -9.73 -3.53
C LEU A 177 1.74 -8.76 -2.34
N LEU A 178 2.61 -7.74 -2.38
CA LEU A 178 2.72 -6.71 -1.35
C LEU A 178 1.50 -5.78 -1.31
N LEU A 179 1.03 -5.33 -2.48
CA LEU A 179 -0.13 -4.43 -2.60
C LEU A 179 -1.43 -5.06 -2.08
N ASN A 180 -1.59 -6.36 -2.25
CA ASN A 180 -2.77 -7.11 -1.83
C ASN A 180 -2.72 -7.55 -0.35
N ASN A 181 -1.63 -7.28 0.37
CA ASN A 181 -1.51 -7.66 1.77
C ASN A 181 -2.34 -6.74 2.67
N THR A 182 -2.84 -7.25 3.80
CA THR A 182 -3.62 -6.46 4.78
C THR A 182 -2.77 -5.42 5.53
N ARG A 183 -1.49 -5.71 5.81
CA ARG A 183 -0.57 -4.81 6.51
C ARG A 183 -0.21 -3.61 5.63
N THR A 184 -0.33 -2.42 6.19
CA THR A 184 -0.12 -1.14 5.49
C THR A 184 1.34 -0.91 5.12
N CYS A 185 2.30 -1.32 5.95
CA CYS A 185 3.73 -1.27 5.65
C CYS A 185 4.10 -2.09 4.40
N TYR A 186 3.47 -3.24 4.18
CA TYR A 186 3.73 -4.04 2.98
C TYR A 186 3.12 -3.40 1.74
N LYS A 187 1.97 -2.72 1.85
CA LYS A 187 1.44 -1.92 0.73
C LYS A 187 2.41 -0.81 0.33
N GLU A 188 3.04 -0.16 1.30
CA GLU A 188 4.05 0.88 1.06
C GLU A 188 5.28 0.34 0.33
N ASP A 189 5.77 -0.81 0.75
CA ASP A 189 6.81 -1.58 0.05
C ASP A 189 6.38 -1.89 -1.39
N GLY A 190 5.14 -2.37 -1.59
CA GLY A 190 4.59 -2.68 -2.91
C GLY A 190 4.50 -1.48 -3.84
N ILE A 191 4.06 -0.32 -3.34
CA ILE A 191 4.02 0.95 -4.08
C ILE A 191 5.44 1.39 -4.46
N THR A 192 6.39 1.27 -3.54
CA THR A 192 7.79 1.61 -3.79
C THR A 192 8.38 0.71 -4.87
N LEU A 193 8.12 -0.60 -4.82
CA LEU A 193 8.55 -1.55 -5.85
C LEU A 193 7.94 -1.23 -7.22
N CYS A 194 6.67 -0.84 -7.29
CA CYS A 194 6.03 -0.42 -8.55
C CYS A 194 6.80 0.70 -9.26
N SER A 195 7.32 1.67 -8.50
CA SER A 195 8.11 2.78 -9.07
C SER A 195 9.42 2.34 -9.75
N GLN A 196 9.88 1.12 -9.47
CA GLN A 196 11.14 0.57 -9.99
C GLN A 196 10.92 -0.35 -11.21
N ILE A 197 9.66 -0.68 -11.53
CA ILE A 197 9.30 -1.52 -12.68
C ILE A 197 9.19 -0.65 -13.94
N LYS A 198 10.18 -0.76 -14.84
CA LYS A 198 10.25 0.08 -16.05
C LYS A 198 9.34 -0.36 -17.19
N SER A 199 9.11 -1.66 -17.33
CA SER A 199 8.38 -2.24 -18.47
C SER A 199 7.52 -3.39 -17.99
N PRO A 200 6.37 -3.09 -17.36
CA PRO A 200 5.48 -4.13 -16.86
C PRO A 200 4.82 -4.88 -18.03
N GLU A 201 4.75 -6.20 -17.94
CA GLU A 201 3.99 -7.09 -18.83
C GLU A 201 2.49 -6.75 -18.79
N ASN A 202 1.96 -6.41 -17.61
CA ASN A 202 0.58 -5.96 -17.45
C ASN A 202 0.49 -4.65 -16.66
N ALA A 203 0.85 -3.56 -17.35
CA ALA A 203 0.83 -2.20 -16.81
C ALA A 203 -0.54 -1.82 -16.20
N ILE A 204 -1.64 -2.16 -16.88
CA ILE A 204 -3.00 -1.85 -16.47
C ILE A 204 -3.34 -2.50 -15.13
N LYS A 205 -3.08 -3.80 -14.99
CA LYS A 205 -3.37 -4.55 -13.76
C LYS A 205 -2.51 -4.04 -12.60
N LEU A 206 -1.22 -3.81 -12.84
CA LEU A 206 -0.31 -3.29 -11.81
C LEU A 206 -0.77 -1.93 -11.28
N PHE A 207 -1.14 -1.00 -12.18
CA PHE A 207 -1.69 0.30 -11.80
C PHE A 207 -2.99 0.18 -10.99
N ASN A 208 -3.93 -0.68 -11.41
CA ASN A 208 -5.20 -0.87 -10.73
C ASN A 208 -5.03 -1.47 -9.31
N ASN A 209 -4.01 -2.29 -9.11
CA ASN A 209 -3.65 -2.77 -7.76
C ASN A 209 -3.03 -1.64 -6.93
N ALA A 210 -2.10 -0.87 -7.52
CA ALA A 210 -1.41 0.22 -6.83
C ALA A 210 -2.38 1.33 -6.37
N ILE A 211 -3.29 1.75 -7.24
CA ILE A 211 -4.26 2.80 -6.94
C ILE A 211 -5.29 2.40 -5.89
N SER A 212 -5.58 1.09 -5.78
CA SER A 212 -6.44 0.54 -4.74
C SER A 212 -5.73 0.48 -3.38
N ALA A 213 -4.40 0.35 -3.38
CA ALA A 213 -3.60 0.25 -2.16
C ALA A 213 -3.15 1.61 -1.60
N ALA A 214 -2.80 2.57 -2.46
CA ALA A 214 -2.23 3.87 -2.08
C ALA A 214 -3.05 4.69 -1.05
N PRO A 215 -4.40 4.69 -1.07
CA PRO A 215 -5.20 5.40 -0.07
C PRO A 215 -5.10 4.83 1.35
N TYR A 216 -4.64 3.57 1.49
CA TYR A 216 -4.57 2.85 2.76
C TYR A 216 -3.15 2.84 3.36
N LEU A 217 -2.25 3.72 2.90
CA LEU A 217 -0.91 3.85 3.47
C LEU A 217 -0.96 4.53 4.84
N CYS A 218 0.08 4.28 5.66
CA CYS A 218 0.11 4.63 7.09
C CYS A 218 -0.03 6.11 7.40
N SER A 219 0.33 6.99 6.45
CA SER A 219 0.33 8.44 6.63
C SER A 219 -0.23 9.16 5.42
N ALA A 220 -0.76 10.37 5.62
CA ALA A 220 -1.22 11.23 4.52
C ALA A 220 -0.09 11.55 3.52
N GLN A 221 1.15 11.68 4.01
CA GLN A 221 2.33 11.92 3.17
C GLN A 221 2.68 10.70 2.32
N SER A 222 2.66 9.49 2.91
CA SER A 222 2.85 8.24 2.19
C SER A 222 1.75 8.03 1.14
N ALA A 223 0.49 8.29 1.49
CA ALA A 223 -0.64 8.21 0.55
C ALA A 223 -0.47 9.18 -0.63
N LYS A 224 -0.03 10.43 -0.36
CA LYS A 224 0.27 11.42 -1.40
C LYS A 224 1.40 10.94 -2.33
N LYS A 225 2.51 10.45 -1.77
CA LYS A 225 3.63 9.90 -2.55
C LYS A 225 3.20 8.69 -3.37
N GLY A 226 2.37 7.81 -2.80
CA GLY A 226 1.81 6.66 -3.51
C GLY A 226 0.93 7.07 -4.67
N TRP A 227 0.14 8.14 -4.51
CA TRP A 227 -0.62 8.74 -5.60
C TRP A 227 0.28 9.30 -6.71
N GLU A 228 1.35 10.01 -6.35
CA GLU A 228 2.33 10.53 -7.32
C GLU A 228 2.97 9.39 -8.13
N ILE A 229 3.30 8.26 -7.49
CA ILE A 229 3.80 7.06 -8.16
C ILE A 229 2.73 6.47 -9.10
N CYS A 230 1.47 6.36 -8.66
CA CYS A 230 0.38 5.87 -9.51
C CYS A 230 0.20 6.74 -10.75
N LEU A 231 0.28 8.07 -10.61
CA LEU A 231 0.23 8.99 -11.74
C LEU A 231 1.39 8.81 -12.70
N LEU A 232 2.62 8.66 -12.19
CA LEU A 232 3.79 8.37 -13.03
C LEU A 232 3.61 7.06 -13.80
N MET A 233 3.13 6.00 -13.15
CA MET A 233 2.81 4.73 -13.81
C MET A 233 1.80 4.93 -14.94
N LEU A 234 0.71 5.66 -14.67
CA LEU A 234 -0.30 5.97 -15.67
C LEU A 234 0.31 6.75 -16.84
N HIS A 235 1.08 7.80 -16.59
CA HIS A 235 1.69 8.63 -17.64
C HIS A 235 2.73 7.90 -18.50
N ASN A 236 3.33 6.82 -18.00
CA ASN A 236 4.25 5.98 -18.76
C ASN A 236 3.54 4.98 -19.71
N MET A 237 2.21 4.87 -19.64
CA MET A 237 1.42 4.00 -20.52
C MET A 237 1.03 4.70 -21.84
N THR A 238 0.66 3.89 -22.84
CA THR A 238 0.06 4.41 -24.08
C THR A 238 -1.25 5.16 -23.78
N THR A 239 -1.72 5.98 -24.72
CA THR A 239 -2.95 6.76 -24.51
C THR A 239 -4.17 5.85 -24.33
N GLU A 240 -4.23 4.76 -25.07
CA GLU A 240 -5.25 3.72 -24.99
C GLU A 240 -5.19 2.97 -23.65
N ASP A 241 -3.99 2.53 -23.23
CA ASP A 241 -3.82 1.84 -21.95
C ASP A 241 -4.14 2.75 -20.76
N ARG A 242 -3.84 4.05 -20.84
CA ARG A 242 -4.26 5.04 -19.84
C ARG A 242 -5.78 5.12 -19.75
N PHE A 243 -6.44 5.22 -20.89
CA PHE A 243 -7.90 5.28 -20.95
C PHE A 243 -8.53 4.01 -20.34
N HIS A 244 -8.03 2.84 -20.72
CA HIS A 244 -8.49 1.56 -20.18
C HIS A 244 -8.19 1.41 -18.68
N SER A 245 -7.03 1.85 -18.23
CA SER A 245 -6.66 1.85 -16.80
C SER A 245 -7.62 2.70 -15.97
N ILE A 246 -7.93 3.92 -16.41
CA ILE A 246 -8.90 4.79 -15.73
C ILE A 246 -10.28 4.15 -15.71
N ARG A 247 -10.74 3.57 -16.83
CA ARG A 247 -12.05 2.90 -16.91
C ARG A 247 -12.16 1.74 -15.91
N ILE A 248 -11.18 0.84 -15.91
CA ILE A 248 -11.15 -0.33 -15.02
C ILE A 248 -11.11 0.09 -13.56
N SER A 249 -10.38 1.16 -13.22
CA SER A 249 -10.37 1.70 -11.85
C SER A 249 -11.77 2.11 -11.37
N PHE A 250 -12.61 2.66 -12.24
CA PHE A 250 -13.99 3.03 -11.88
C PHE A 250 -14.96 1.84 -11.84
N GLU A 251 -14.68 0.77 -12.60
CA GLU A 251 -15.41 -0.51 -12.53
C GLU A 251 -15.16 -1.22 -11.18
N ASN A 252 -14.01 -0.98 -10.54
CA ASN A 252 -13.70 -1.53 -9.22
C ASN A 252 -14.63 -0.95 -8.14
N LYS A 253 -15.45 -1.80 -7.53
CA LYS A 253 -16.39 -1.40 -6.45
C LYS A 253 -15.70 -0.98 -5.16
N ASN A 254 -14.45 -1.39 -4.95
CA ASN A 254 -13.71 -1.17 -3.71
C ASN A 254 -12.78 0.06 -3.76
N ILE A 255 -12.80 0.82 -4.86
CA ILE A 255 -11.99 2.04 -4.95
C ILE A 255 -12.54 3.13 -4.01
N THR A 256 -11.64 3.74 -3.24
CA THR A 256 -11.98 4.74 -2.23
C THR A 256 -12.44 6.06 -2.85
N ASP A 257 -13.19 6.84 -2.08
CA ASP A 257 -13.64 8.18 -2.46
C ASP A 257 -12.48 9.10 -2.87
N SER A 258 -11.38 9.08 -2.12
CA SER A 258 -10.18 9.87 -2.43
C SER A 258 -9.56 9.49 -3.78
N ALA A 259 -9.46 8.18 -4.07
CA ALA A 259 -8.97 7.70 -5.35
C ALA A 259 -9.94 8.04 -6.50
N ARG A 260 -11.26 7.95 -6.28
CA ARG A 260 -12.29 8.36 -7.27
C ARG A 260 -12.17 9.83 -7.64
N ILE A 261 -12.03 10.72 -6.65
CA ILE A 261 -11.86 12.17 -6.88
C ILE A 261 -10.58 12.41 -7.68
N SER A 262 -9.48 11.78 -7.27
CA SER A 262 -8.17 11.98 -7.89
C SER A 262 -8.14 11.48 -9.35
N LEU A 263 -8.75 10.33 -9.62
CA LEU A 263 -8.95 9.80 -10.98
C LEU A 263 -9.87 10.66 -11.83
N THR A 264 -10.96 11.19 -11.25
CA THR A 264 -11.89 12.06 -11.95
C THR A 264 -11.17 13.34 -12.40
N ASN A 265 -10.38 13.93 -11.51
CA ASN A 265 -9.55 15.09 -11.82
C ASN A 265 -8.49 14.79 -12.87
N GLU A 266 -7.86 13.61 -12.81
CA GLU A 266 -6.89 13.20 -13.82
C GLU A 266 -7.54 12.97 -15.18
N LEU A 267 -8.73 12.36 -15.23
CA LEU A 267 -9.51 12.21 -16.45
C LEU A 267 -9.86 13.57 -17.07
N ILE A 268 -10.25 14.57 -16.27
CA ILE A 268 -10.48 15.95 -16.76
C ILE A 268 -9.23 16.49 -17.46
N LYS A 269 -8.03 16.30 -16.88
CA LYS A 269 -6.77 16.74 -17.50
C LYS A 269 -6.48 15.99 -18.80
N GLN A 270 -6.67 14.66 -18.82
CA GLN A 270 -6.47 13.86 -20.03
C GLN A 270 -7.41 14.30 -21.16
N ILE A 271 -8.69 14.54 -20.86
CA ILE A 271 -9.66 15.07 -21.84
C ILE A 271 -9.26 16.48 -22.30
N ARG A 272 -8.83 17.35 -21.38
CA ARG A 272 -8.42 18.73 -21.73
C ARG A 272 -7.29 18.74 -22.74
N ASN A 273 -6.29 17.90 -22.54
CA ASN A 273 -5.05 17.87 -23.31
C ASN A 273 -5.11 16.91 -24.53
N GLY A 274 -6.01 15.93 -24.53
CA GLY A 274 -6.05 14.82 -25.49
C GLY A 274 -6.75 15.10 -26.83
N GLN A 275 -6.51 16.26 -27.46
CA GLN A 275 -7.07 16.52 -28.80
C GLN A 275 -6.64 15.44 -29.81
N GLY A 276 -7.59 14.89 -30.58
CA GLY A 276 -7.33 13.83 -31.55
C GLY A 276 -7.08 12.43 -30.95
N THR A 277 -7.33 12.24 -29.66
CA THR A 277 -7.14 10.95 -28.97
C THR A 277 -8.46 10.33 -28.51
N ILE A 278 -8.42 9.11 -27.97
CA ILE A 278 -9.57 8.45 -27.34
C ILE A 278 -10.22 9.27 -26.21
N PHE A 279 -9.46 10.16 -25.55
CA PHE A 279 -9.99 11.08 -24.53
C PHE A 279 -10.84 12.23 -25.10
N ARG A 280 -10.89 12.40 -26.42
CA ARG A 280 -11.79 13.31 -27.14
C ARG A 280 -12.69 12.54 -28.11
N SER A 281 -13.21 11.41 -27.63
CA SER A 281 -14.09 10.53 -28.40
C SER A 281 -15.34 10.14 -27.59
N PRO A 282 -16.39 9.63 -28.25
CA PRO A 282 -17.60 9.11 -27.58
C PRO A 282 -17.34 8.06 -26.50
N SER A 283 -16.20 7.37 -26.55
CA SER A 283 -15.81 6.38 -25.55
C SER A 283 -15.76 6.94 -24.13
N VAL A 284 -15.48 8.25 -23.96
CA VAL A 284 -15.48 8.92 -22.65
C VAL A 284 -16.83 8.81 -21.95
N ILE A 285 -17.94 8.72 -22.68
CA ILE A 285 -19.28 8.56 -22.11
C ILE A 285 -19.43 7.26 -21.33
N GLN A 286 -18.71 6.20 -21.72
CA GLN A 286 -18.69 4.94 -20.97
C GLN A 286 -18.08 5.14 -19.58
N ILE A 287 -17.03 5.95 -19.46
CA ILE A 287 -16.42 6.28 -18.17
C ILE A 287 -17.33 7.21 -17.37
N ALA A 288 -18.00 8.16 -18.03
CA ALA A 288 -18.96 9.05 -17.34
C ALA A 288 -20.08 8.28 -16.64
N ALA A 289 -20.63 7.25 -17.29
CA ALA A 289 -21.63 6.37 -16.67
C ALA A 289 -21.10 5.64 -15.42
N LEU A 290 -19.83 5.22 -15.42
CA LEU A 290 -19.18 4.57 -14.27
C LEU A 290 -18.89 5.56 -13.13
N ILE A 291 -18.54 6.80 -13.47
CA ILE A 291 -18.32 7.90 -12.51
C ILE A 291 -19.64 8.25 -11.82
N CYS A 292 -20.76 8.31 -12.56
CA CYS A 292 -22.11 8.58 -12.06
C CYS A 292 -22.74 7.37 -11.33
N ASN A 293 -22.02 6.78 -10.37
CA ASN A 293 -22.49 5.62 -9.62
C ASN A 293 -23.74 5.97 -8.78
N PRO A 294 -24.90 5.32 -9.02
CA PRO A 294 -26.14 5.59 -8.29
C PRO A 294 -26.02 5.43 -6.77
N SER A 295 -25.21 4.48 -6.28
CA SER A 295 -25.05 4.25 -4.83
C SER A 295 -24.35 5.41 -4.13
N ILE A 296 -23.43 6.09 -4.83
CA ILE A 296 -22.74 7.28 -4.34
C ILE A 296 -23.70 8.47 -4.38
N LEU A 297 -24.37 8.65 -5.52
CA LEU A 297 -25.28 9.78 -5.75
C LEU A 297 -26.52 9.75 -4.85
N SER A 298 -26.98 8.58 -4.41
CA SER A 298 -28.10 8.43 -3.46
C SER A 298 -27.76 8.83 -2.03
N SER A 299 -26.46 8.90 -1.67
CA SER A 299 -26.00 9.26 -0.32
C SER A 299 -25.03 10.45 -0.37
N PRO A 300 -25.49 11.61 -0.84
CA PRO A 300 -24.59 12.67 -1.30
C PRO A 300 -23.88 13.41 -0.16
N VAL A 301 -24.43 13.44 1.06
CA VAL A 301 -23.73 14.03 2.22
C VAL A 301 -22.54 13.18 2.64
N THR A 302 -22.70 11.85 2.65
CA THR A 302 -21.63 10.90 3.00
C THR A 302 -20.48 10.96 2.01
N HIS A 303 -20.78 11.08 0.72
CA HIS A 303 -19.80 11.11 -0.37
C HIS A 303 -19.61 12.51 -0.97
N SER A 304 -19.74 13.55 -0.16
CA SER A 304 -19.89 14.94 -0.63
C SER A 304 -18.82 15.40 -1.62
N GLU A 305 -17.54 15.17 -1.33
CA GLU A 305 -16.44 15.56 -2.22
C GLU A 305 -16.44 14.75 -3.53
N VAL A 306 -16.85 13.47 -3.48
CA VAL A 306 -17.00 12.66 -4.70
C VAL A 306 -18.14 13.20 -5.55
N VAL A 307 -19.30 13.49 -4.95
CA VAL A 307 -20.46 14.03 -5.67
C VAL A 307 -20.15 15.38 -6.31
N ILE A 308 -19.48 16.28 -5.59
CA ILE A 308 -19.02 17.57 -6.14
C ILE A 308 -18.06 17.34 -7.32
N SER A 309 -17.11 16.40 -7.18
CA SER A 309 -16.18 16.05 -8.26
C SER A 309 -16.89 15.47 -9.49
N ILE A 310 -17.93 14.65 -9.30
CA ILE A 310 -18.79 14.14 -10.38
C ILE A 310 -19.45 15.30 -11.13
N PHE A 311 -20.12 16.22 -10.43
CA PHE A 311 -20.79 17.34 -11.10
C PHE A 311 -19.81 18.30 -11.78
N ALA A 312 -18.64 18.55 -11.20
CA ALA A 312 -17.59 19.33 -11.85
C ALA A 312 -17.11 18.67 -13.16
N PHE A 313 -16.94 17.34 -13.16
CA PHE A 313 -16.62 16.57 -14.35
C PHE A 313 -17.72 16.62 -15.41
N LEU A 314 -18.98 16.43 -15.02
CA LEU A 314 -20.12 16.49 -15.93
C LEU A 314 -20.27 17.88 -16.57
N THR A 315 -20.16 18.94 -15.77
CA THR A 315 -20.13 20.33 -16.23
C THR A 315 -19.04 20.55 -17.28
N PHE A 316 -17.83 20.04 -17.00
CA PHE A 316 -16.72 20.13 -17.94
C PHE A 316 -16.99 19.39 -19.26
N ILE A 317 -17.51 18.16 -19.21
CA ILE A 317 -17.83 17.38 -20.42
C ILE A 317 -18.93 18.04 -21.24
N VAL A 318 -20.03 18.49 -20.64
CA VAL A 318 -21.13 19.14 -21.38
C VAL A 318 -20.66 20.45 -22.01
N THR A 319 -19.85 21.23 -21.31
CA THR A 319 -19.25 22.46 -21.85
C THR A 319 -18.40 22.16 -23.09
N LEU A 320 -17.55 21.12 -23.01
CA LEU A 320 -16.75 20.69 -24.14
C LEU A 320 -17.59 20.15 -25.29
N GLU A 321 -18.66 19.40 -25.00
CA GLU A 321 -19.57 18.88 -26.01
C GLU A 321 -20.25 20.02 -26.78
N ARG A 322 -20.76 21.04 -26.08
CA ARG A 322 -21.37 22.21 -26.72
C ARG A 322 -20.40 22.92 -27.66
N LYS A 323 -19.11 22.95 -27.31
CA LYS A 323 -18.07 23.65 -28.09
C LYS A 323 -17.51 22.82 -29.25
N TYR A 324 -17.34 21.52 -29.07
CA TYR A 324 -16.57 20.67 -29.99
C TYR A 324 -17.33 19.44 -30.53
N ARG A 325 -18.48 19.08 -29.93
CA ARG A 325 -19.32 17.93 -30.30
C ARG A 325 -18.55 16.60 -30.41
N CYS A 326 -17.58 16.37 -29.53
CA CYS A 326 -16.66 15.23 -29.61
C CYS A 326 -17.16 13.96 -28.88
N PHE A 327 -18.19 14.06 -28.06
CA PHE A 327 -18.68 12.96 -27.23
C PHE A 327 -20.03 12.39 -27.67
N MET A 328 -20.78 13.10 -28.51
CA MET A 328 -22.14 12.74 -28.94
C MET A 328 -23.10 12.53 -27.74
N LEU A 329 -22.96 13.39 -26.74
CA LEU A 329 -23.68 13.26 -25.47
C LEU A 329 -25.12 13.79 -25.56
N LEU A 330 -25.29 14.94 -26.20
CA LEU A 330 -26.56 15.68 -26.22
C LEU A 330 -27.49 15.11 -27.31
N GLY A 331 -28.78 14.99 -26.99
CA GLY A 331 -29.79 14.43 -27.90
C GLY A 331 -29.77 12.90 -28.02
N CYS A 332 -29.07 12.21 -27.11
CA CYS A 332 -28.91 10.75 -27.09
C CYS A 332 -29.35 10.16 -25.73
N PRO A 333 -29.55 8.83 -25.62
CA PRO A 333 -29.96 8.19 -24.37
C PRO A 333 -29.05 8.51 -23.16
N SER A 334 -27.76 8.75 -23.40
CA SER A 334 -26.80 9.16 -22.37
C SER A 334 -27.15 10.49 -21.70
N GLU A 335 -27.82 11.42 -22.39
CA GLU A 335 -28.31 12.65 -21.77
C GLU A 335 -29.37 12.36 -20.70
N LYS A 336 -30.24 11.37 -20.96
CA LYS A 336 -31.25 10.94 -19.99
C LYS A 336 -30.61 10.35 -18.73
N GLU A 337 -29.50 9.64 -18.87
CA GLU A 337 -28.74 9.09 -17.74
C GLU A 337 -28.11 10.20 -16.88
N LEU A 338 -27.61 11.27 -17.50
CA LEU A 338 -27.13 12.45 -16.77
C LEU A 338 -28.26 13.16 -16.02
N ARG A 339 -29.43 13.32 -16.65
CA ARG A 339 -30.61 13.88 -15.99
C ARG A 339 -31.09 13.01 -14.83
N ASN A 340 -31.08 11.69 -14.99
CA ASN A 340 -31.38 10.77 -13.90
C ASN A 340 -30.41 10.90 -12.72
N SER A 341 -29.12 11.16 -13.00
CA SER A 341 -28.10 11.37 -11.97
C SER A 341 -28.43 12.59 -11.09
N ILE A 342 -28.87 13.71 -11.70
CA ILE A 342 -29.36 14.89 -10.97
C ILE A 342 -30.52 14.51 -10.04
N GLU A 343 -31.52 13.80 -10.56
CA GLU A 343 -32.72 13.46 -9.81
C GLU A 343 -32.44 12.53 -8.62
N ILE A 344 -31.53 11.56 -8.79
CA ILE A 344 -31.07 10.69 -7.69
C ILE A 344 -30.40 11.54 -6.61
N THR A 345 -29.50 12.45 -6.99
CA THR A 345 -28.82 13.31 -6.00
C THR A 345 -29.79 14.24 -5.29
N LYS A 346 -30.74 14.87 -6.00
CA LYS A 346 -31.77 15.72 -5.39
C LYS A 346 -32.62 14.97 -4.38
N LYS A 347 -33.00 13.72 -4.68
CA LYS A 347 -33.72 12.86 -3.72
C LYS A 347 -32.88 12.59 -2.48
N GLY A 348 -31.61 12.20 -2.64
CA GLY A 348 -30.68 11.97 -1.51
C GLY A 348 -30.43 13.22 -0.67
N ILE A 349 -30.38 14.42 -1.28
CA ILE A 349 -30.30 15.69 -0.58
C ILE A 349 -31.57 15.92 0.25
N ASN A 350 -32.75 15.76 -0.33
CA ASN A 350 -34.02 15.97 0.38
C ASN A 350 -34.16 15.02 1.58
N GLU A 351 -33.71 13.77 1.44
CA GLU A 351 -33.65 12.81 2.54
C GLU A 351 -32.67 13.27 3.64
N SER A 352 -31.50 13.75 3.25
CA SER A 352 -30.50 14.28 4.19
C SER A 352 -30.99 15.53 4.92
N GLU A 353 -31.70 16.44 4.25
CA GLU A 353 -32.33 17.61 4.88
C GLU A 353 -33.41 17.21 5.88
N LYS A 354 -34.26 16.22 5.53
CA LYS A 354 -35.25 15.68 6.45
C LYS A 354 -34.61 15.08 7.70
N GLN A 355 -33.50 14.36 7.56
CA GLN A 355 -32.73 13.82 8.69
C GLN A 355 -32.12 14.93 9.55
N ASN A 356 -31.56 15.95 8.90
CA ASN A 356 -30.87 17.06 9.56
C ASN A 356 -31.82 18.03 10.29
N ASN A 357 -33.10 18.05 9.91
CA ASN A 357 -34.15 18.88 10.52
C ASN A 357 -34.94 18.16 11.63
N ARG A 358 -34.55 16.93 12.00
CA ARG A 358 -35.17 16.22 13.15
C ARG A 358 -34.90 16.95 14.48
N PRO A 359 -35.71 16.72 15.52
CA PRO A 359 -35.42 17.22 16.86
C PRO A 359 -33.98 16.88 17.27
N LYS A 360 -33.23 17.88 17.76
CA LYS A 360 -31.81 17.73 18.10
C LYS A 360 -31.58 16.63 19.15
N GLU A 361 -32.56 16.40 20.02
CA GLU A 361 -32.56 15.35 21.03
C GLU A 361 -32.60 13.94 20.40
N GLU A 362 -33.31 13.79 19.28
CA GLU A 362 -33.38 12.54 18.53
C GLU A 362 -32.06 12.28 17.79
N ILE A 363 -31.47 13.34 17.22
CA ILE A 363 -30.14 13.28 16.60
C ILE A 363 -29.09 12.89 17.64
N LEU A 364 -29.11 13.52 18.83
CA LEU A 364 -28.22 13.20 19.94
C LEU A 364 -28.35 11.74 20.36
N LYS A 365 -29.58 11.23 20.48
CA LYS A 365 -29.86 9.83 20.83
C LYS A 365 -29.27 8.87 19.80
N ASN A 366 -29.36 9.19 18.51
CA ASN A 366 -28.79 8.36 17.44
C ASN A 366 -27.27 8.41 17.40
N MET A 367 -26.67 9.59 17.63
CA MET A 367 -25.22 9.74 17.75
C MET A 367 -24.65 8.95 18.93
N LYS A 368 -25.28 9.03 20.11
CA LYS A 368 -24.89 8.24 21.29
C LYS A 368 -24.98 6.74 21.05
N LYS A 369 -26.01 6.28 20.32
CA LYS A 369 -26.12 4.87 19.92
C LYS A 369 -24.99 4.44 18.97
N SER A 370 -24.62 5.29 18.04
CA SER A 370 -23.61 4.99 17.02
C SER A 370 -22.19 5.01 17.59
N ASN A 371 -21.94 5.84 18.61
CA ASN A 371 -20.65 5.96 19.30
C ASN A 371 -20.60 5.21 20.64
N PHE A 372 -21.37 4.12 20.78
CA PHE A 372 -21.34 3.26 21.98
C PHE A 372 -21.44 4.01 23.34
N GLY A 373 -22.21 5.10 23.39
CA GLY A 373 -22.47 5.84 24.63
C GLY A 373 -21.43 6.88 25.03
N GLU A 374 -20.52 7.31 24.12
CA GLU A 374 -19.61 8.43 24.38
C GLU A 374 -20.33 9.72 24.85
N ASN A 375 -19.59 10.60 25.53
CA ASN A 375 -19.99 11.91 26.06
C ASN A 375 -20.35 12.93 24.95
N MET A 376 -21.27 12.57 24.05
CA MET A 376 -21.83 13.47 23.05
C MET A 376 -22.72 14.51 23.72
N THR A 377 -22.51 15.77 23.36
CA THR A 377 -23.22 16.92 23.88
C THR A 377 -24.14 17.53 22.83
N MET A 378 -25.00 18.47 23.24
CA MET A 378 -25.82 19.24 22.29
C MET A 378 -24.96 20.10 21.37
N ASP A 379 -23.80 20.58 21.82
CA ASP A 379 -22.88 21.36 20.98
C ASP A 379 -22.34 20.52 19.81
N ASP A 380 -22.11 19.22 20.03
CA ASP A 380 -21.68 18.30 18.97
C ASP A 380 -22.77 18.11 17.91
N VAL A 381 -24.03 18.02 18.35
CA VAL A 381 -25.20 17.98 17.46
C VAL A 381 -25.29 19.26 16.64
N GLU A 382 -25.11 20.44 17.26
CA GLU A 382 -25.15 21.71 16.54
C GLU A 382 -24.05 21.81 15.48
N LYS A 383 -22.83 21.39 15.81
CA LYS A 383 -21.72 21.34 14.85
C LYS A 383 -22.02 20.40 13.69
N ALA A 384 -22.53 19.21 13.97
CA ALA A 384 -22.89 18.23 12.94
C ALA A 384 -24.01 18.73 12.03
N VAL A 385 -25.05 19.37 12.59
CA VAL A 385 -26.17 19.95 11.83
C VAL A 385 -25.68 21.07 10.91
N LYS A 386 -24.85 21.99 11.44
CA LYS A 386 -24.25 23.08 10.65
C LYS A 386 -23.33 22.54 9.54
N SER A 387 -22.48 21.57 9.86
CA SER A 387 -21.59 20.92 8.89
C SER A 387 -22.39 20.29 7.74
N THR A 388 -23.45 19.56 8.08
CA THR A 388 -24.36 18.94 7.10
C THR A 388 -25.05 19.98 6.21
N GLN A 389 -25.51 21.11 6.79
CA GLN A 389 -26.10 22.22 6.01
C GLN A 389 -25.11 22.81 5.01
N ILE A 390 -23.85 23.02 5.41
CA ILE A 390 -22.80 23.55 4.52
C ILE A 390 -22.54 22.56 3.38
N ILE A 391 -22.43 21.26 3.69
CA ILE A 391 -22.24 20.20 2.69
C ILE A 391 -23.39 20.19 1.68
N ILE A 392 -24.64 20.20 2.17
CA ILE A 392 -25.83 20.22 1.32
C ILE A 392 -25.84 21.45 0.40
N ALA A 393 -25.51 22.63 0.93
CA ALA A 393 -25.44 23.85 0.14
C ALA A 393 -24.40 23.77 -0.97
N ARG A 394 -23.21 23.22 -0.69
CA ARG A 394 -22.15 23.01 -1.70
C ARG A 394 -22.60 22.07 -2.82
N ILE A 395 -23.29 20.98 -2.48
CA ILE A 395 -23.79 20.02 -3.46
C ILE A 395 -24.93 20.65 -4.30
N LYS A 396 -25.86 21.37 -3.67
CA LYS A 396 -26.93 22.11 -4.37
C LYS A 396 -26.35 23.12 -5.37
N PHE A 397 -25.29 23.83 -4.98
CA PHE A 397 -24.58 24.75 -5.87
C PHE A 397 -24.01 24.02 -7.08
N ALA A 398 -23.27 22.92 -6.89
CA ALA A 398 -22.70 22.13 -7.98
C ALA A 398 -23.77 21.57 -8.95
N ILE A 399 -24.92 21.12 -8.42
CA ILE A 399 -26.06 20.69 -9.25
C ILE A 399 -26.60 21.86 -10.06
N SER A 400 -26.81 23.02 -9.44
CA SER A 400 -27.34 24.20 -10.12
C SER A 400 -26.44 24.68 -11.25
N GLU A 401 -25.12 24.68 -11.04
CA GLU A 401 -24.15 24.98 -12.11
C GLU A 401 -24.30 24.00 -13.27
N PHE A 402 -24.37 22.70 -12.98
CA PHE A 402 -24.54 21.68 -14.00
C PHE A 402 -25.87 21.83 -14.78
N GLU A 403 -26.98 22.05 -14.09
CA GLU A 403 -28.30 22.25 -14.71
C GLU A 403 -28.33 23.48 -15.62
N SER A 404 -27.65 24.56 -15.23
CA SER A 404 -27.57 25.78 -16.05
C SER A 404 -26.84 25.57 -17.37
N ILE A 405 -25.92 24.61 -17.42
CA ILE A 405 -25.13 24.27 -18.59
C ILE A 405 -25.78 23.15 -19.40
N LEU A 406 -26.61 22.31 -18.78
CA LEU A 406 -27.33 21.25 -19.47
C LEU A 406 -28.53 21.79 -20.26
N ASN A 407 -29.25 22.77 -19.68
CA ASN A 407 -30.37 23.48 -20.32
C ASN A 407 -29.88 24.61 -21.22
#